data_AF-A0A9D6H9K5-F1
#
_entry.id   AF-A0A9D6H9K5-F1
#
_cell.length_a   1.000
_cell.length_b   1.000
_cell.length_c   1.000
_cell.angle_alpha   90.00
_cell.angle_beta   90.00
_cell.angle_gamma   90.00
#
_symmetry.space_group_name_H-M   'P 1'
#
loop_
_entity.id
_entity.type
_entity.pdbx_description
1 polymer ?
#
loop_
_entity_poly.entity_id
_entity_poly.type
_entity_poly.pdbx_seq_one_letter_code
_entity_poly.pdbx_strand_id
1 'polypeptide(L)'
;MGRVVRAGLLYFLLVAAAGFVLGPIRVLWIAPRLGERTAELLEMPVMVGVIWFAARRTARRLDGAPARLAAGSLALALMLAVELTVVLQLRGLTLEQGLAARDPVSGSAYALALLFMAFAPAVAGSHRAGG
;
A
#
# COMPACT_ATOMS: atom_id res chain seq x y z
N MET A 1 -12.14 20.10 -0.08
CA MET A 1 -10.92 19.53 -0.67
C MET A 1 -9.78 19.30 0.34
N GLY A 2 -9.40 20.29 1.16
CA GLY A 2 -8.21 20.18 2.04
C GLY A 2 -8.19 18.99 3.02
N ARG A 3 -9.34 18.59 3.57
CA ARG A 3 -9.44 17.40 4.44
C ARG A 3 -9.13 16.09 3.68
N VAL A 4 -9.61 15.96 2.43
CA VAL A 4 -9.37 14.78 1.58
C VAL A 4 -7.89 14.64 1.26
N VAL A 5 -7.25 15.74 0.83
CA VAL A 5 -5.81 15.75 0.52
C VAL A 5 -4.98 15.40 1.75
N ARG A 6 -5.24 16.04 2.90
CA ARG A 6 -4.51 15.76 4.14
C ARG A 6 -4.70 14.32 4.61
N ALA A 7 -5.91 13.77 4.47
CA ALA A 7 -6.21 12.40 4.83
C ALA A 7 -5.54 11.39 3.87
N GLY A 8 -5.55 11.66 2.56
CA GLY A 8 -4.86 10.86 1.56
C GLY A 8 -3.34 10.88 1.74
N LEU A 9 -2.75 12.05 2.02
CA LEU A 9 -1.34 12.18 2.34
C LEU A 9 -0.95 11.40 3.60
N LEU A 10 -1.74 11.52 4.68
CA LEU A 10 -1.47 10.76 5.90
C LEU A 10 -1.59 9.25 5.65
N TYR A 11 -2.58 8.84 4.85
CA TYR A 11 -2.78 7.45 4.50
C TYR A 11 -1.59 6.89 3.72
N PHE A 12 -1.17 7.60 2.68
CA PHE A 12 0.03 7.29 1.90
C PHE A 12 1.26 7.19 2.80
N LEU A 13 1.52 8.19 3.64
CA LEU A 13 2.70 8.21 4.51
C LEU A 13 2.75 7.02 5.47
N LEU A 14 1.62 6.62 6.05
CA LEU A 14 1.56 5.46 6.94
C LEU A 14 1.90 4.16 6.22
N VAL A 15 1.32 3.95 5.03
CA VAL A 15 1.55 2.73 4.24
C VAL A 15 2.96 2.70 3.65
N ALA A 16 3.44 3.84 3.12
CA ALA A 16 4.79 3.99 2.58
C ALA A 16 5.86 3.79 3.65
N ALA A 17 5.70 4.38 4.84
CA ALA A 17 6.63 4.21 5.95
C ALA A 17 6.69 2.75 6.42
N ALA A 18 5.53 2.08 6.52
CA ALA A 18 5.49 0.67 6.88
C ALA A 18 6.21 -0.20 5.85
N GLY A 19 5.93 -0.02 4.55
CA GLY A 19 6.62 -0.77 3.48
C GLY A 19 8.11 -0.48 3.42
N PHE A 20 8.53 0.77 3.67
CA PHE A 20 9.93 1.15 3.73
C PHE A 20 10.69 0.49 4.90
N VAL A 21 10.02 0.29 6.04
CA VAL A 21 10.61 -0.41 7.20
C VAL A 21 10.59 -1.94 7.01
N LEU A 22 9.49 -2.48 6.49
CA LEU A 22 9.31 -3.92 6.30
C LEU A 22 10.20 -4.47 5.19
N GLY A 23 10.45 -3.71 4.12
CA GLY A 23 11.29 -4.14 3.00
C GLY A 23 12.70 -4.58 3.40
N PRO A 24 13.49 -3.75 4.11
CA PRO A 24 14.80 -4.14 4.63
C PRO A 24 14.75 -5.32 5.59
N ILE A 25 13.75 -5.38 6.48
CA ILE A 25 13.56 -6.52 7.40
C ILE A 25 13.36 -7.81 6.60
N ARG A 26 12.51 -7.76 5.56
CA ARG A 26 12.25 -8.89 4.68
C ARG A 26 13.55 -9.36 4.01
N VAL A 27 14.27 -8.45 3.34
CA VAL A 27 15.45 -8.81 2.53
C VAL A 27 16.64 -9.24 3.39
N LEU A 28 16.91 -8.53 4.50
CA LEU A 28 18.11 -8.79 5.30
C LEU A 28 17.93 -9.96 6.27
N TRP A 29 16.71 -10.17 6.80
CA TRP A 29 16.50 -11.11 7.92
C TRP A 29 15.62 -12.31 7.55
N ILE A 30 14.57 -12.10 6.74
CA ILE A 30 13.57 -13.15 6.45
C ILE A 30 13.97 -13.96 5.22
N ALA A 31 14.33 -13.29 4.12
CA ALA A 31 14.72 -13.90 2.86
C ALA A 31 15.89 -14.91 2.98
N PRO A 32 16.96 -14.64 3.76
CA PRO A 32 18.05 -15.61 3.93
C PRO A 32 17.64 -16.89 4.66
N ARG A 33 16.51 -16.87 5.39
CA ARG A 33 16.05 -18.00 6.21
C ARG A 33 14.93 -18.80 5.55
N LEU A 34 14.02 -18.13 4.85
CA LEU A 34 12.78 -18.71 4.33
C LEU A 34 12.67 -18.66 2.79
N GLY A 35 13.65 -18.04 2.12
CA GLY A 35 13.64 -17.77 0.69
C GLY A 35 12.83 -16.52 0.32
N GLU A 36 13.16 -15.94 -0.84
CA GLU A 36 12.60 -14.65 -1.29
C GLU A 36 11.07 -14.69 -1.42
N ARG A 37 10.54 -15.73 -2.06
CA ARG A 37 9.10 -15.89 -2.31
C ARG A 37 8.28 -16.00 -1.02
N THR A 38 8.73 -16.82 -0.08
CA THR A 38 8.03 -17.00 1.22
C THR A 38 8.08 -15.71 2.03
N ALA A 39 9.22 -15.01 2.00
CA ALA A 39 9.40 -13.74 2.68
C ALA A 39 8.47 -12.66 2.13
N GLU A 40 8.31 -12.59 0.80
CA GLU A 40 7.36 -11.67 0.15
C GLU A 40 5.91 -12.00 0.53
N LEU A 41 5.52 -13.27 0.47
CA LEU A 41 4.16 -13.69 0.82
C LEU A 41 3.80 -13.44 2.28
N LEU A 42 4.78 -13.51 3.20
CA LEU A 42 4.58 -13.16 4.61
C LEU A 42 4.44 -11.66 4.84
N GLU A 43 5.06 -10.82 4.00
CA GLU A 43 4.92 -9.37 4.10
C GLU A 43 3.52 -8.92 3.65
N MET A 44 2.91 -9.60 2.68
CA MET A 44 1.58 -9.26 2.14
C MET A 44 0.45 -9.18 3.20
N PRO A 45 0.21 -10.18 4.07
CA PRO A 45 -0.83 -10.09 5.09
C PRO A 45 -0.55 -8.98 6.12
N VAL A 46 0.72 -8.73 6.43
CA VAL A 46 1.12 -7.62 7.32
C VAL A 46 0.77 -6.28 6.67
N MET A 47 1.11 -6.11 5.39
CA MET A 47 0.78 -4.90 4.63
C MET A 47 -0.72 -4.68 4.50
N VAL A 48 -1.51 -5.73 4.25
CA VAL A 48 -2.99 -5.64 4.26
C VAL A 48 -3.51 -5.16 5.62
N GLY A 49 -2.95 -5.67 6.72
CA GLY A 49 -3.28 -5.20 8.07
C GLY A 49 -2.98 -3.71 8.29
N VAL A 50 -1.81 -3.25 7.85
CA VAL A 50 -1.41 -1.84 7.90
C VAL A 50 -2.35 -0.98 7.06
N ILE A 51 -2.62 -1.39 5.83
CA ILE A 51 -3.54 -0.71 4.90
C ILE A 51 -4.91 -0.58 5.55
N TRP A 52 -5.46 -1.64 6.12
CA TRP A 52 -6.76 -1.62 6.78
C TRP A 52 -6.80 -0.68 7.99
N PHE A 53 -5.78 -0.74 8.85
CA PHE A 53 -5.69 0.14 10.01
C PHE A 53 -5.62 1.62 9.60
N ALA A 54 -4.75 1.94 8.65
CA ALA A 54 -4.58 3.29 8.14
C ALA A 54 -5.84 3.77 7.41
N ALA A 55 -6.47 2.91 6.59
CA ALA A 55 -7.75 3.18 5.93
C ALA A 55 -8.86 3.48 6.94
N ARG A 56 -8.97 2.73 8.04
CA ARG A 56 -9.96 2.98 9.10
C ARG A 56 -9.72 4.31 9.81
N ARG A 57 -8.45 4.74 9.97
CA ARG A 57 -8.12 6.05 10.54
C ARG A 57 -8.46 7.19 9.58
N THR A 58 -8.21 7.00 8.28
CA THR A 58 -8.56 7.93 7.20
C THR A 58 -10.07 8.07 7.06
N ALA A 59 -10.81 6.96 7.07
CA ALA A 59 -12.27 6.93 6.93
C ALA A 59 -12.99 7.67 8.06
N ARG A 60 -12.44 7.68 9.28
CA ARG A 60 -12.98 8.45 10.43
C ARG A 60 -12.86 9.97 10.26
N ARG A 61 -12.02 10.44 9.33
CA ARG A 61 -11.75 11.88 9.12
C ARG A 61 -12.53 12.45 7.93
N LEU A 62 -13.25 11.60 7.20
CA LEU A 62 -13.91 11.93 5.94
C LEU A 62 -15.35 11.45 5.94
N ASP A 63 -16.23 12.32 5.47
CA ASP A 63 -17.67 12.09 5.38
C ASP A 63 -18.04 11.64 3.97
N GLY A 64 -18.77 10.53 3.87
CA GLY A 64 -19.24 9.97 2.61
C GLY A 64 -18.21 9.09 1.87
N ALA A 65 -18.73 8.16 1.06
CA ALA A 65 -17.93 7.25 0.24
C ALA A 65 -17.07 7.98 -0.82
N PRO A 66 -17.57 9.03 -1.53
CA PRO A 66 -16.76 9.71 -2.56
C PRO A 66 -15.49 10.35 -2.01
N ALA A 67 -15.56 11.00 -0.84
CA ALA A 67 -14.40 11.62 -0.21
C ALA A 67 -13.35 10.58 0.22
N ARG A 68 -13.80 9.42 0.70
CA ARG A 68 -12.93 8.31 1.12
C ARG A 68 -12.24 7.64 -0.07
N LEU A 69 -12.98 7.43 -1.17
CA LEU A 69 -12.40 6.94 -2.43
C LEU A 69 -11.37 7.92 -2.98
N ALA A 70 -11.68 9.23 -3.03
CA ALA A 70 -10.74 10.23 -3.49
C ALA A 70 -9.42 10.25 -2.67
N ALA A 71 -9.50 10.09 -1.35
CA ALA A 71 -8.32 9.97 -0.50
C ALA A 71 -7.54 8.67 -0.75
N GLY A 72 -8.23 7.54 -0.97
CA GLY A 72 -7.62 6.26 -1.34
C GLY A 72 -6.92 6.31 -2.69
N SER A 73 -7.58 6.85 -3.72
CA SER A 73 -7.02 7.05 -5.06
C SER A 73 -5.81 7.97 -5.05
N LEU A 74 -5.87 9.08 -4.30
CA LEU A 74 -4.72 9.97 -4.14
C LEU A 74 -3.54 9.24 -3.51
N ALA A 75 -3.79 8.47 -2.43
CA ALA A 75 -2.74 7.73 -1.76
C ALA A 75 -2.10 6.67 -2.67
N LEU A 76 -2.92 5.96 -3.45
CA LEU A 76 -2.44 5.01 -4.46
C LEU A 76 -1.58 5.70 -5.52
N ALA A 77 -2.03 6.83 -6.06
CA ALA A 77 -1.28 7.58 -7.08
C ALA A 77 0.09 8.03 -6.56
N LEU A 78 0.16 8.53 -5.32
CA LEU A 78 1.41 8.89 -4.67
C LEU A 78 2.31 7.68 -4.42
N MET A 79 1.74 6.56 -4.00
CA MET A 79 2.48 5.31 -3.80
C MET A 79 3.12 4.81 -5.10
N LEU A 80 2.36 4.80 -6.18
CA LEU A 80 2.86 4.44 -7.51
C LEU A 80 3.94 5.43 -7.97
N ALA A 81 3.75 6.74 -7.77
CA ALA A 81 4.77 7.73 -8.11
C ALA A 81 6.09 7.46 -7.37
N VAL A 82 6.05 7.13 -6.08
CA VAL A 82 7.24 6.74 -5.31
C VAL A 82 7.84 5.43 -5.81
N GLU A 83 7.03 4.44 -6.15
CA GLU A 83 7.55 3.18 -6.69
C GLU A 83 8.32 3.41 -7.98
N LEU A 84 7.73 4.16 -8.91
CA LEU A 84 8.31 4.39 -10.23
C LEU A 84 9.52 5.33 -10.20
N THR A 85 9.57 6.28 -9.27
CA THR A 85 10.64 7.31 -9.23
C THR A 85 11.72 7.03 -8.20
N VAL A 86 11.37 6.47 -7.04
CA VAL A 86 12.31 6.23 -5.93
C VAL A 86 12.71 4.76 -5.90
N VAL A 87 11.75 3.84 -5.90
CA VAL A 87 12.05 2.41 -5.68
C VAL A 87 12.79 1.81 -6.87
N LEU A 88 12.35 2.09 -8.10
CA LEU A 88 13.06 1.62 -9.30
C LEU A 88 14.49 2.16 -9.38
N GLN A 89 14.68 3.45 -9.09
CA GLN A 89 16.01 4.07 -9.08
C GLN A 89 16.92 3.46 -8.00
N LEU A 90 16.40 3.25 -6.78
CA LEU A 90 17.15 2.60 -5.69
C LEU A 90 17.54 1.15 -6.01
N ARG A 91 16.72 0.44 -6.79
CA ARG A 91 17.01 -0.93 -7.24
C ARG A 91 17.89 -0.96 -8.50
N GLY A 92 18.17 0.18 -9.12
CA GLY A 92 18.89 0.26 -10.40
C GLY A 92 18.14 -0.42 -11.56
N LEU A 93 16.80 -0.51 -11.49
CA LEU A 93 15.96 -1.18 -12.49
C LEU A 93 15.18 -0.17 -13.32
N THR A 94 15.00 -0.46 -14.60
CA THR A 94 14.02 0.25 -15.44
C THR A 94 12.61 -0.27 -15.18
N LEU A 95 11.58 0.46 -15.65
CA LEU A 95 10.17 0.04 -15.59
C LEU A 95 9.97 -1.38 -16.16
N GLU A 96 10.51 -1.62 -17.35
CA GLU A 96 10.40 -2.90 -18.05
C GLU A 96 11.08 -4.02 -17.27
N GLN A 97 12.27 -3.76 -16.73
CA GLN A 97 12.99 -4.73 -15.90
C GLN A 97 12.28 -5.00 -14.58
N GLY A 98 11.68 -3.99 -13.96
CA GLY A 98 10.89 -4.14 -12.72
C GLY A 98 9.61 -4.96 -12.92
N LEU A 99 8.98 -4.86 -14.10
CA LEU A 99 7.83 -5.69 -14.48
C LEU A 99 8.26 -7.12 -14.86
N ALA A 100 9.34 -7.28 -15.62
CA ALA A 100 9.84 -8.58 -16.05
C ALA A 100 10.47 -9.41 -14.91
N ALA A 101 11.08 -8.75 -13.92
CA ALA A 101 11.68 -9.40 -12.76
C ALA A 101 10.65 -9.79 -11.68
N ARG A 102 9.37 -9.43 -11.85
CA ARG A 102 8.34 -9.68 -10.83
C ARG A 102 7.87 -11.13 -10.92
N ASP A 103 8.01 -11.86 -9.81
CA ASP A 103 7.40 -13.18 -9.69
C ASP A 103 5.87 -13.07 -9.94
N PRO A 104 5.25 -13.93 -10.77
CA PRO A 104 3.84 -13.82 -11.11
C PRO A 104 2.89 -13.87 -9.91
N VAL A 105 3.26 -14.63 -8.86
CA VAL A 105 2.44 -14.81 -7.66
C VAL A 105 2.62 -13.61 -6.73
N SER A 106 3.85 -13.19 -6.45
CA SER A 106 4.08 -12.00 -5.63
C SER A 106 3.62 -10.71 -6.30
N GLY A 107 3.75 -10.61 -7.62
CA GLY A 107 3.31 -9.48 -8.43
C GLY A 107 1.79 -9.31 -8.42
N SER A 108 1.04 -10.41 -8.55
CA SER A 108 -0.43 -10.38 -8.45
C SER A 108 -0.90 -10.05 -7.03
N ALA A 109 -0.27 -10.62 -6.00
CA ALA A 109 -0.56 -10.27 -4.61
C ALA A 109 -0.32 -8.79 -4.32
N TYR A 110 0.78 -8.23 -4.84
CA TYR A 110 1.08 -6.80 -4.73
C TYR A 110 0.03 -5.92 -5.44
N ALA A 111 -0.36 -6.27 -6.66
CA ALA A 111 -1.39 -5.54 -7.39
C ALA A 111 -2.74 -5.58 -6.65
N LEU A 112 -3.11 -6.72 -6.09
CA LEU A 112 -4.32 -6.85 -5.25
C LEU A 112 -4.23 -5.98 -4.00
N ALA A 113 -3.07 -5.91 -3.35
CA ALA A 113 -2.87 -5.04 -2.19
C ALA A 113 -3.00 -3.54 -2.55
N LEU A 114 -2.52 -3.12 -3.73
CA LEU A 114 -2.70 -1.75 -4.22
C LEU A 114 -4.16 -1.42 -4.54
N LEU A 115 -4.88 -2.35 -5.18
CA LEU A 115 -6.32 -2.20 -5.40
C LEU A 115 -7.05 -2.10 -4.05
N PHE A 116 -6.73 -2.99 -3.10
CA PHE A 116 -7.28 -2.94 -1.77
C PHE A 116 -6.99 -1.60 -1.08
N MET A 117 -5.79 -1.07 -1.20
CA MET A 117 -5.41 0.25 -0.67
C MET A 117 -6.33 1.37 -1.17
N ALA A 118 -6.69 1.37 -2.46
CA ALA A 118 -7.56 2.39 -3.03
C ALA A 118 -8.99 2.34 -2.45
N PHE A 119 -9.54 1.13 -2.27
CA PHE A 119 -10.94 0.95 -1.85
C PHE A 119 -11.14 0.83 -0.34
N ALA A 120 -10.11 0.43 0.42
CA ALA A 120 -10.19 0.17 1.85
C ALA A 120 -10.78 1.32 2.68
N PRO A 121 -10.47 2.63 2.42
CA PRO A 121 -11.08 3.72 3.17
C PRO A 121 -12.60 3.80 3.00
N ALA A 122 -13.12 3.47 1.82
CA ALA A 122 -14.56 3.48 1.55
C ALA A 122 -15.27 2.34 2.30
N VAL A 123 -14.69 1.14 2.23
CA VAL A 123 -15.20 -0.07 2.91
C VAL A 123 -15.13 0.05 4.44
N ALA A 124 -14.01 0.55 4.97
CA ALA A 124 -13.84 0.75 6.42
C ALA A 124 -14.79 1.80 7.00
N GLY A 125 -15.31 2.68 6.15
CA GLY A 125 -16.23 3.74 6.52
C GLY A 125 -17.71 3.37 6.41
N SER A 126 -18.09 2.41 5.55
CA SER A 126 -19.48 1.95 5.40
C SER A 126 -19.96 1.11 6.58
N HIS A 127 -19.07 0.35 7.21
CA HIS A 127 -19.34 -0.44 8.43
C HIS A 127 -19.83 0.36 9.66
N ARG A 128 -19.81 1.70 9.61
CA ARG A 128 -20.33 2.57 10.68
C ARG A 128 -21.70 3.18 10.40
N ALA A 129 -22.20 3.09 9.18
CA ALA A 129 -23.49 3.68 8.82
C ALA A 129 -24.70 2.78 9.14
N GLY A 130 -24.48 1.61 9.75
CA GLY A 130 -25.51 0.62 10.06
C GLY A 130 -25.46 0.09 11.49
N GLY A 131 -25.05 0.91 12.46
CA GLY A 131 -25.08 0.60 13.89
C GLY A 131 -25.84 1.67 14.66
#